data_AF-A0A3R9QJ69-F1
#
_entry.id   AF-A0A3R9QJ69-F1
#
_cell.length_a   1.000
_cell.length_b   1.000
_cell.length_c   1.000
_cell.angle_alpha   90.00
_cell.angle_beta   90.00
_cell.angle_gamma   90.00
#
_symmetry.space_group_name_H-M   'P 1'
#
loop_
_entity.id
_entity.type
_entity.pdbx_description
1 polymer ?
#
loop_
_entity_poly.entity_id
_entity_poly.type
_entity_poly.pdbx_seq_one_letter_code
_entity_poly.pdbx_strand_id
1 'polypeptide(L)' 'MSYNVYKGEITHPDHNLPLLIYYDAAEETFCFSTVDFQKTRPSICEFQYPAKSIKEVRDFLKKIGINAEKVQFKNQLLH' A
#
# COMPACT_ATOMS: atom_id res chain seq x y z
N MET A 1 14.47 -13.82 -0.60
CA MET A 1 14.71 -13.13 0.69
C MET A 1 13.35 -12.65 1.09
N SER A 2 12.75 -13.25 2.11
CA SER A 2 11.36 -12.96 2.46
C SER A 2 11.25 -11.67 3.26
N TYR A 3 10.35 -10.77 2.87
CA TYR A 3 10.13 -9.47 3.50
C TYR A 3 8.65 -9.31 3.88
N ASN A 4 8.40 -8.70 5.06
CA ASN A 4 7.06 -8.51 5.60
C ASN A 4 6.56 -7.12 5.21
N VAL A 5 5.40 -7.06 4.57
CA VAL A 5 4.75 -5.80 4.21
C VAL A 5 3.31 -5.80 4.69
N TYR A 6 2.79 -4.61 4.99
CA TYR A 6 1.37 -4.42 5.26
C TYR A 6 0.65 -4.09 3.96
N LYS A 7 -0.24 -4.97 3.53
CA LYS A 7 -1.08 -4.77 2.36
C LYS A 7 -2.45 -4.22 2.76
N GLY A 8 -2.80 -3.04 2.27
CA GLY A 8 -4.14 -2.48 2.27
C GLY A 8 -4.78 -2.64 0.90
N GLU A 9 -6.10 -2.76 0.85
CA GLU A 9 -6.88 -2.75 -0.39
C GLU A 9 -7.98 -1.69 -0.28
N ILE A 10 -8.14 -0.91 -1.34
CA ILE A 10 -9.20 0.09 -1.46
C ILE A 10 -9.72 0.16 -2.89
N THR A 11 -11.03 0.34 -3.03
CA THR A 11 -11.64 0.64 -4.33
C THR A 11 -11.56 2.14 -4.59
N HIS A 12 -10.99 2.54 -5.72
CA HIS A 12 -10.97 3.96 -6.12
C HIS A 12 -12.41 4.46 -6.34
N PRO A 13 -12.82 5.58 -5.72
CA PRO A 13 -14.21 6.06 -5.79
C PRO A 13 -14.69 6.37 -7.21
N ASP A 14 -13.85 6.96 -8.05
CA ASP A 14 -14.25 7.38 -9.41
C ASP A 14 -14.07 6.31 -10.49
N HIS A 15 -13.25 5.29 -10.24
CA HIS A 15 -12.84 4.33 -11.28
C HIS A 15 -13.23 2.89 -10.95
N ASN A 16 -13.71 2.63 -9.74
CA ASN A 16 -14.13 1.31 -9.27
C ASN A 16 -13.06 0.21 -9.42
N LEU A 17 -11.78 0.61 -9.47
CA LEU A 17 -10.63 -0.29 -9.59
C LEU A 17 -10.02 -0.56 -8.22
N PRO A 18 -9.56 -1.80 -7.94
CA PRO A 18 -8.84 -2.11 -6.71
C PRO A 18 -7.44 -1.48 -6.75
N LEU A 19 -7.19 -0.60 -5.80
CA LEU A 19 -5.88 -0.06 -5.46
C LEU A 19 -5.36 -0.81 -4.24
N LEU A 20 -4.21 -1.43 -4.41
CA LEU A 20 -3.46 -2.10 -3.38
C LEU A 20 -2.41 -1.13 -2.86
N ILE A 21 -2.29 -1.05 -1.54
CA ILE A 21 -1.32 -0.19 -0.86
C ILE A 21 -0.38 -1.13 -0.12
N TYR A 22 0.91 -1.06 -0.40
CA TYR A 22 1.91 -1.84 0.29
C TYR A 22 2.74 -0.90 1.15
N TYR A 23 2.70 -1.11 2.45
CA TYR A 23 3.51 -0.38 3.42
C TYR A 23 4.62 -1.29 3.95
N ASP A 24 5.86 -0.86 3.76
CA ASP A 24 7.05 -1.51 4.29
C ASP A 24 7.48 -0.78 5.57
N ALA A 25 7.37 -1.49 6.70
CA ALA A 25 7.74 -0.94 8.00
C ALA A 25 9.26 -0.95 8.23
N ALA A 26 10.03 -1.74 7.48
CA ALA A 26 11.49 -1.79 7.59
C ALA A 26 12.15 -0.65 6.81
N GLU A 27 11.62 -0.33 5.63
CA GLU A 27 12.10 0.80 4.81
C GLU A 27 11.44 2.14 5.20
N GLU A 28 10.40 2.12 6.04
CA GLU A 28 9.56 3.29 6.35
C GLU A 28 9.00 3.95 5.07
N THR A 29 8.59 3.12 4.11
CA THR A 29 8.04 3.56 2.83
C THR A 29 6.74 2.83 2.49
N PHE A 30 5.95 3.41 1.59
CA PHE A 30 4.79 2.76 1.00
C PHE A 30 4.73 2.99 -0.50
N CYS A 31 4.06 2.09 -1.21
CA CYS A 31 3.78 2.23 -2.63
C CYS A 31 2.35 1.80 -2.95
N PHE A 32 1.89 2.24 -4.11
CA PHE A 32 0.62 1.81 -4.68
C PHE A 32 0.84 0.72 -5.71
N SER A 33 -0.14 -0.14 -5.89
CA SER A 33 -0.25 -0.93 -7.09
C SER A 33 -1.67 -1.31 -7.42
N THR A 34 -1.88 -1.69 -8.67
CA THR A 34 -3.13 -2.26 -9.18
C THR A 34 -3.06 -3.78 -9.31
N VAL A 35 -1.89 -4.38 -9.06
CA VAL A 35 -1.65 -5.83 -9.15
C VAL A 35 -1.13 -6.39 -7.83
N ASP A 36 -1.50 -7.63 -7.52
CA ASP A 36 -1.11 -8.29 -6.27
C ASP A 36 0.31 -8.86 -6.34
N PHE A 37 1.15 -8.55 -5.35
CA PHE A 37 2.48 -9.14 -5.23
C PHE A 37 2.40 -10.42 -4.43
N GLN A 38 2.39 -11.55 -5.14
CA GLN A 38 2.56 -12.85 -4.50
C GLN A 38 4.03 -13.31 -4.48
N LYS A 39 4.91 -12.73 -5.32
CA LYS A 39 6.31 -13.18 -5.48
C LYS A 39 7.33 -12.07 -5.72
N THR A 40 7.00 -11.04 -6.49
CA THR A 40 7.99 -10.00 -6.89
C THR A 40 7.38 -8.62 -6.76
N ARG A 41 8.16 -7.65 -6.25
CA ARG A 41 7.77 -6.23 -6.19
C ARG A 41 7.53 -5.71 -7.62
N PRO A 42 6.44 -4.99 -7.90
CA PRO A 42 6.15 -4.47 -9.24
C PRO A 42 7.10 -3.31 -9.55
N SER A 43 7.22 -2.99 -10.83
CA SER A 43 7.83 -1.72 -11.26
C SER A 43 7.09 -0.48 -10.72
N ILE A 44 5.78 -0.57 -10.44
CA ILE A 44 5.01 0.57 -9.88
C ILE A 44 5.51 0.96 -8.46
N CYS A 45 6.10 0.02 -7.73
CA CYS A 45 6.70 0.26 -6.42
C CYS A 45 8.16 0.74 -6.50
N GLU A 46 8.68 1.05 -7.68
CA GLU A 46 9.92 1.85 -7.84
C GLU A 46 9.71 3.26 -7.27
N PHE A 47 8.48 3.78 -7.35
CA PHE A 47 8.09 5.03 -6.70
C PHE A 47 7.62 4.74 -5.27
N GLN A 48 8.58 4.76 -4.34
CA GLN A 48 8.33 4.64 -2.92
C GLN A 48 8.09 6.00 -2.30
N TYR A 49 6.99 6.13 -1.57
CA TYR A 49 6.66 7.32 -0.80
C TYR A 49 7.09 7.10 0.66
N PRO A 50 7.74 8.07 1.31
CA PRO A 50 8.12 7.93 2.70
C PRO A 50 6.86 7.92 3.59
N ALA A 51 6.77 6.95 4.49
CA ALA A 51 5.80 6.92 5.57
C ALA A 51 6.36 6.18 6.78
N LYS A 52 6.43 6.86 7.92
CA LYS A 52 6.93 6.29 9.17
C LYS A 52 5.92 5.38 9.85
N SER A 53 4.65 5.45 9.46
CA SER A 53 3.59 4.65 10.04
C SER A 53 2.41 4.48 9.10
N ILE A 54 1.60 3.45 9.35
CA ILE A 54 0.30 3.24 8.68
C ILE A 54 -0.61 4.47 8.85
N LYS A 55 -0.47 5.24 9.94
CA LYS A 55 -1.21 6.48 10.14
C LYS A 55 -0.84 7.53 9.09
N GLU A 56 0.44 7.70 8.79
CA GLU A 56 0.89 8.62 7.73
C GLU A 56 0.41 8.17 6.35
N VAL A 57 0.41 6.86 6.09
CA VAL A 57 -0.17 6.29 4.85
C VAL A 57 -1.65 6.65 4.76
N ARG A 58 -2.42 6.51 5.85
CA ARG A 58 -3.84 6.90 5.89
C ARG A 58 -4.05 8.40 5.71
N ASP A 59 -3.22 9.23 6.32
CA ASP A 59 -3.28 10.68 6.15
C ASP A 59 -2.99 11.08 4.71
N PHE A 60 -2.03 10.41 4.05
CA PHE A 60 -1.76 10.60 2.62
C PHE A 60 -2.95 10.20 1.76
N LEU A 61 -3.51 9.01 1.99
CA LEU A 61 -4.72 8.53 1.32
C LEU A 61 -5.89 9.52 1.46
N LYS A 62 -6.09 10.08 2.66
CA LYS A 62 -7.11 11.08 2.93
C LYS A 62 -6.88 12.38 2.15
N LYS A 63 -5.61 12.82 2.02
CA LYS A 63 -5.25 14.02 1.24
C LYS A 63 -5.54 13.86 -0.26
N ILE A 64 -5.39 12.65 -0.80
CA ILE A 64 -5.69 12.36 -2.21
C ILE A 64 -7.18 12.01 -2.44
N GLY A 65 -8.04 12.19 -1.44
CA GLY A 65 -9.49 11.97 -1.55
C GLY A 65 -9.92 10.50 -1.40
N ILE A 66 -9.00 9.62 -1.00
CA ILE A 66 -9.30 8.20 -0.78
C ILE A 66 -9.74 8.00 0.68
N ASN A 67 -10.83 7.24 0.88
CA ASN A 67 -11.40 6.99 2.19
C ASN A 67 -10.59 5.93 2.97
N ALA A 68 -9.47 6.38 3.55
CA ALA A 68 -8.46 5.57 4.22
C ALA A 68 -8.97 4.74 5.43
N GLU A 69 -10.12 5.12 6.01
CA GLU A 69 -10.71 4.44 7.16
C GLU A 69 -11.30 3.07 6.81
N LYS A 70 -11.64 2.84 5.54
CA LYS A 70 -12.13 1.55 5.04
C LYS A 70 -11.00 0.58 4.67
N VAL A 71 -9.74 1.03 4.71
CA VAL A 71 -8.58 0.21 4.30
C VAL A 71 -8.19 -0.73 5.42
N GLN A 72 -8.40 -2.03 5.19
CA GLN A 72 -7.89 -3.08 6.06
C GLN A 72 -6.46 -3.43 5.65
N PHE A 73 -5.50 -3.03 6.48
CA PHE A 73 -4.10 -3.43 6.32
C PHE A 73 -3.91 -4.83 6.92
N LYS A 74 -3.50 -5.79 6.11
CA LYS A 74 -3.14 -7.16 6.51
C LYS A 74 -1.64 -7.34 6.35
N ASN A 75 -0.99 -7.99 7.32
CA ASN A 75 0.40 -8.36 7.18
C ASN A 75 0.53 -9.49 6.14
N GLN A 76 1.39 -9.31 5.16
CA GLN A 76 1.66 -10.24 4.08
C GLN A 76 3.15 -10.50 3.99
N LEU A 77 3.51 -11.78 4.11
CA LEU A 77 4.88 -12.24 3.90
C LEU A 77 5.09 -12.44 2.40
N LEU A 78 6.04 -11.70 1.83
CA LEU A 78 6.50 -11.88 0.46
C LEU A 78 7.77 -12.73 0.49
N HIS A 79 7.93 -13.65 -0.46
CA HIS A 79 9.03 -14.63 -0.48
C HIS A 79 10.06 -14.34 -1.58
#